data_AF-A0A897N671-F1
#
_entry.id   AF-A0A897N671-F1
#
_cell.length_a   1.000
_cell.length_b   1.000
_cell.length_c   1.000
_cell.angle_alpha   90.00
_cell.angle_beta   90.00
_cell.angle_gamma   90.00
#
_symmetry.space_group_name_H-M   'P 1'
#
loop_
_entity.id
_entity.type
_entity.pdbx_description
1 polymer ?
#
loop_
_entity_poly.entity_id
_entity_poly.type
_entity_poly.pdbx_seq_one_letter_code
_entity_poly.pdbx_strand_id
1 'polypeptide(L)'
;MDDPSEDEPLFDPRITSYNWLAGVLGGALTFVAGYLAMVVVVLVPDGPPEGAAVQDVLSEIGRVFYAAHNVALDVRTLTNSVSIIDGDYLSEVNGTIDFSNMRENETVIIDTERPQVLSIPGEVNPDLIYQIDLGRIQQPIQHAQEKPELLYYLLPVVALVAAGAVLAALTLGETASIHEAVLPAIGLSAGYTAAAMAGTVLVGRELADGAIMVAPSLVQTVVFALAYSLLCGLVGGYLIGFWRDREMSLRASLGR
;
A
#
# COMPACT_ATOMS: atom_id res chain seq x y z
N MET A 1 -51.32 -1.99 21.65
CA MET A 1 -50.61 -2.21 20.38
C MET A 1 -50.11 -0.85 20.01
N ASP A 2 -48.90 -0.53 20.45
CA ASP A 2 -48.25 0.74 20.15
C ASP A 2 -47.73 0.64 18.73
N ASP A 3 -48.29 1.49 17.88
CA ASP A 3 -47.87 1.67 16.49
C ASP A 3 -46.50 2.36 16.52
N PRO A 4 -45.40 1.74 16.07
CA PRO A 4 -44.12 2.41 15.99
C PRO A 4 -44.27 3.57 15.00
N SER A 5 -44.28 4.80 15.53
CA SER A 5 -44.43 6.02 14.75
C SER A 5 -43.49 6.02 13.55
N GLU A 6 -44.03 6.20 12.35
CA GLU A 6 -43.33 6.32 11.06
C GLU A 6 -42.34 7.51 10.99
N ASP A 7 -42.04 8.17 12.11
CA ASP A 7 -41.24 9.38 12.22
C ASP A 7 -39.80 9.15 12.74
N GLU A 8 -39.40 7.91 13.06
CA GLU A 8 -37.99 7.65 13.36
C GLU A 8 -37.15 7.69 12.07
N PRO A 9 -36.16 8.59 11.96
CA PRO A 9 -35.34 8.68 10.77
C PRO A 9 -34.59 7.37 10.55
N LEU A 10 -34.61 6.87 9.31
CA LEU A 10 -33.95 5.62 8.90
C LEU A 10 -32.46 5.57 9.28
N PHE A 11 -31.81 6.73 9.39
CA PHE A 11 -30.43 6.87 9.81
C PHE A 11 -30.31 7.92 10.92
N ASP A 12 -29.39 7.69 11.85
CA ASP A 12 -29.04 8.65 12.89
C ASP A 12 -28.68 10.01 12.24
N PRO A 13 -29.32 11.12 12.66
CA PRO A 13 -29.03 12.47 12.15
C PRO A 13 -27.55 12.87 12.21
N ARG A 14 -26.77 12.30 13.13
CA ARG A 14 -25.32 12.51 13.22
C ARG A 14 -24.56 11.94 12.02
N ILE A 15 -25.05 10.83 11.47
CA ILE A 15 -24.48 10.20 10.27
C ILE A 15 -24.83 11.03 9.04
N THR A 16 -26.08 11.50 8.92
CA THR A 16 -26.54 12.23 7.73
C THR A 16 -26.03 13.67 7.67
N SER A 17 -25.74 14.28 8.82
CA SER A 17 -25.18 15.64 8.91
C SER A 17 -23.66 15.70 8.83
N TYR A 18 -22.96 14.57 8.91
CA TYR A 18 -21.51 14.52 8.81
C TYR A 18 -21.02 14.94 7.41
N ASN A 19 -19.93 15.69 7.36
CA ASN A 19 -19.31 16.11 6.10
C ASN A 19 -18.48 14.96 5.48
N TRP A 20 -19.19 14.00 4.88
CA TRP A 20 -18.60 12.83 4.22
C TRP A 20 -17.59 13.20 3.14
N LEU A 21 -17.86 14.27 2.39
CA LEU A 21 -16.97 14.75 1.33
C LEU A 21 -15.61 15.15 1.89
N ALA A 22 -15.58 15.90 3.00
CA ALA A 22 -14.33 16.25 3.67
C ALA A 22 -13.56 15.02 4.17
N GLY A 23 -14.27 14.05 4.75
CA GLY A 23 -13.66 12.79 5.20
C GLY A 23 -13.01 12.01 4.04
N VAL A 24 -13.74 11.80 2.95
CA VAL A 24 -13.26 11.06 1.77
C VAL A 24 -12.11 11.78 1.08
N LEU A 25 -12.22 13.10 0.87
CA LEU A 25 -11.12 13.88 0.27
C LEU A 25 -9.89 13.90 1.20
N GLY A 26 -10.09 13.99 2.51
CA GLY A 26 -9.02 13.88 3.50
C GLY A 26 -8.31 12.53 3.41
N GLY A 27 -9.06 11.43 3.26
CA GLY A 27 -8.52 10.09 3.03
C GLY A 27 -7.64 10.00 1.78
N ALA A 28 -8.18 10.44 0.65
CA ALA A 28 -7.45 10.42 -0.62
C ALA A 28 -6.19 11.29 -0.58
N LEU A 29 -6.27 12.48 0.00
CA LEU A 29 -5.13 13.37 0.17
C LEU A 29 -4.07 12.76 1.09
N THR A 30 -4.48 12.07 2.15
CA THR A 30 -3.57 11.39 3.08
C THR A 30 -2.79 10.28 2.38
N PHE A 31 -3.43 9.53 1.49
CA PHE A 31 -2.76 8.52 0.67
C PHE A 31 -1.67 9.17 -0.20
N VAL A 32 -2.01 10.24 -0.93
CA VAL A 32 -1.07 10.96 -1.80
C VAL A 32 0.09 11.55 -0.98
N ALA A 33 -0.21 12.19 0.15
CA ALA A 33 0.79 12.77 1.02
C ALA A 33 1.72 11.70 1.63
N GLY A 34 1.18 10.56 2.05
CA GLY A 34 1.96 9.43 2.56
C GLY A 34 2.88 8.85 1.49
N TYR A 35 2.39 8.71 0.26
CA TYR A 35 3.19 8.28 -0.88
C TYR A 35 4.32 9.27 -1.17
N LEU A 36 4.06 10.57 -1.20
CA LEU A 36 5.08 11.60 -1.39
C LEU A 36 6.11 11.61 -0.25
N ALA A 37 5.68 11.41 0.99
CA ALA A 37 6.59 11.28 2.12
C ALA A 37 7.49 10.04 1.96
N MET A 38 6.97 8.94 1.41
CA MET A 38 7.78 7.75 1.08
C MET A 38 8.81 8.06 -0.01
N VAL A 39 8.44 8.85 -1.04
CA VAL A 39 9.39 9.32 -2.05
C VAL A 39 10.55 10.09 -1.41
N VAL A 40 10.25 10.99 -0.49
CA VAL A 40 11.28 11.75 0.26
C VAL A 40 12.15 10.80 1.08
N VAL A 41 11.54 9.87 1.82
CA VAL A 41 12.28 8.88 2.61
C VAL A 41 13.22 8.05 1.75
N VAL A 42 12.77 7.59 0.59
CA VAL A 42 13.56 6.72 -0.31
C VAL A 42 14.65 7.52 -1.04
N LEU A 43 14.35 8.71 -1.57
CA LEU A 43 15.25 9.40 -2.50
C LEU A 43 16.17 10.45 -1.86
N VAL A 44 15.84 11.04 -0.71
CA VAL A 44 16.66 12.15 -0.16
C VAL A 44 18.12 11.78 0.12
N PRO A 45 18.45 10.57 0.61
CA PRO A 45 19.84 10.24 0.93
C PRO A 45 20.77 10.09 -0.29
N ASP A 46 20.30 9.43 -1.35
CA ASP A 46 21.16 8.97 -2.45
C ASP A 46 20.70 9.45 -3.84
N GLY A 47 19.52 10.07 -3.93
CA GLY A 47 18.88 10.44 -5.19
C GLY A 47 18.30 9.23 -5.96
N PRO A 48 17.63 9.47 -7.09
CA PRO A 48 17.23 8.38 -7.98
C PRO A 48 18.46 7.74 -8.64
N PRO A 49 18.41 6.44 -8.99
CA PRO A 49 19.50 5.79 -9.72
C PRO A 49 19.82 6.54 -11.02
N GLU A 50 21.11 6.68 -11.34
CA GLU A 50 21.54 7.34 -12.57
C GLU A 50 20.94 6.66 -13.81
N GLY A 51 20.31 7.45 -14.68
CA GLY A 51 19.70 6.95 -15.92
C GLY A 51 18.33 6.26 -15.76
N ALA A 52 17.80 6.12 -14.54
CA ALA A 52 16.47 5.55 -14.33
C ALA A 52 15.36 6.49 -14.82
N ALA A 53 14.35 5.94 -15.49
CA ALA A 53 13.16 6.70 -15.85
C ALA A 53 12.36 7.06 -14.58
N VAL A 54 11.81 8.28 -14.53
CA VAL A 54 11.03 8.76 -13.38
C VAL A 54 9.87 7.82 -13.05
N GLN A 55 9.22 7.25 -14.07
CA GLN A 55 8.14 6.30 -13.89
C GLN A 55 8.60 5.02 -13.18
N ASP A 56 9.77 4.49 -13.53
CA ASP A 56 10.33 3.29 -12.88
C ASP A 56 10.63 3.55 -11.41
N VAL A 57 11.21 4.72 -11.11
CA VAL A 57 11.53 5.14 -9.74
C VAL A 57 10.24 5.27 -8.90
N LEU A 58 9.21 5.93 -9.45
CA LEU A 58 7.93 6.08 -8.76
C LEU A 58 7.21 4.73 -8.58
N SER A 59 7.27 3.84 -9.58
CA SER A 59 6.72 2.49 -9.48
C SER A 59 7.42 1.68 -8.38
N GLU A 60 8.76 1.76 -8.28
CA GLU A 60 9.53 1.11 -7.21
C GLU A 60 9.16 1.65 -5.83
N ILE A 61 9.12 2.98 -5.67
CA ILE A 61 8.71 3.61 -4.39
C ILE A 61 7.27 3.23 -4.04
N GLY A 62 6.40 3.10 -5.05
CA GLY A 62 5.05 2.60 -4.84
C GLY A 62 5.03 1.20 -4.28
N ARG A 63 5.80 0.27 -4.84
CA ARG A 63 5.94 -1.10 -4.28
C ARG A 63 6.41 -1.07 -2.83
N VAL A 64 7.40 -0.25 -2.50
CA VAL A 64 7.86 -0.04 -1.12
C VAL A 64 6.72 0.50 -0.24
N PHE A 65 5.94 1.46 -0.72
CA PHE A 65 4.82 2.04 0.01
C PHE A 65 3.71 1.02 0.29
N TYR A 66 3.37 0.15 -0.67
CA TYR A 66 2.41 -0.94 -0.46
C TYR A 66 2.97 -2.02 0.49
N ALA A 67 4.23 -2.40 0.33
CA ALA A 67 4.90 -3.33 1.25
C ALA A 67 4.93 -2.79 2.69
N ALA A 68 5.05 -1.47 2.89
CA ALA A 68 4.98 -0.83 4.20
C ALA A 68 3.60 -0.94 4.86
N HIS A 69 2.55 -1.18 4.06
CA HIS A 69 1.20 -1.50 4.53
C HIS A 69 0.96 -3.00 4.68
N ASN A 70 2.01 -3.83 4.59
CA ASN A 70 1.92 -5.29 4.55
C ASN A 70 1.13 -5.85 3.37
N VAL A 71 1.05 -5.10 2.26
CA VAL A 71 0.46 -5.58 1.01
C VAL A 71 1.52 -6.34 0.22
N ALA A 72 1.26 -7.62 -0.03
CA ALA A 72 2.12 -8.45 -0.87
C ALA A 72 2.08 -8.01 -2.33
N LEU A 73 3.19 -8.27 -3.03
CA LEU A 73 3.33 -8.03 -4.46
C LEU A 73 3.13 -9.35 -5.22
N ASP A 74 2.11 -9.39 -6.06
CA ASP A 74 1.81 -10.55 -6.89
C ASP A 74 2.63 -10.51 -8.17
N VAL A 75 3.20 -11.65 -8.57
CA VAL A 75 3.74 -11.86 -9.92
C VAL A 75 2.66 -12.51 -10.76
N ARG A 76 2.32 -11.90 -11.90
CA ARG A 76 1.30 -12.39 -12.83
C ARG A 76 1.89 -12.54 -14.22
N THR A 77 1.61 -13.64 -14.89
CA THR A 77 2.00 -13.82 -16.29
C THR A 77 1.05 -13.03 -17.19
N LEU A 78 1.61 -12.24 -18.11
CA LEU A 78 0.85 -11.48 -19.10
C LEU A 78 0.71 -12.23 -20.42
N THR A 79 1.60 -13.20 -20.67
CA THR A 79 1.54 -14.09 -21.83
C THR A 79 1.28 -15.52 -21.38
N ASN A 80 0.71 -16.34 -22.29
CA ASN A 80 0.38 -17.74 -22.01
C ASN A 80 1.59 -18.69 -22.12
N SER A 81 2.76 -18.15 -22.44
CA SER A 81 3.98 -18.89 -22.72
C SER A 81 5.11 -18.38 -21.84
N VAL A 82 4.88 -18.42 -20.52
CA VAL A 82 5.90 -18.10 -19.51
C VAL A 82 6.09 -19.30 -18.60
N SER A 83 7.34 -19.72 -18.44
CA SER A 83 7.75 -20.71 -17.44
C SER A 83 8.63 -20.04 -16.40
N ILE A 84 8.27 -20.20 -15.13
CA ILE A 84 9.07 -19.71 -14.00
C ILE A 84 9.78 -20.92 -13.38
N ILE A 85 11.11 -20.88 -13.39
CA ILE A 85 11.97 -21.91 -12.82
C ILE A 85 12.55 -21.36 -11.51
N ASP A 86 12.38 -22.13 -10.44
CA ASP A 86 12.95 -21.80 -9.15
C ASP A 86 14.49 -21.91 -9.18
N GLY A 87 15.20 -20.92 -8.65
CA GLY A 87 16.65 -20.91 -8.54
C GLY A 87 17.19 -22.00 -7.63
N ASP A 88 16.41 -22.46 -6.64
CA ASP A 88 16.80 -23.57 -5.79
C ASP A 88 16.91 -24.87 -6.61
N TYR A 89 16.04 -25.04 -7.61
CA TYR A 89 16.12 -26.16 -8.55
C TYR A 89 17.43 -26.15 -9.36
N LEU A 90 18.00 -24.97 -9.63
CA LEU A 90 19.30 -24.87 -10.32
C LEU A 90 20.45 -25.46 -9.52
N SER A 91 20.39 -25.35 -8.20
CA SER A 91 21.39 -25.95 -7.31
C SER A 91 21.34 -27.47 -7.34
N GLU A 92 20.14 -28.05 -7.56
CA GLU A 92 19.93 -29.50 -7.69
C GLU A 92 20.43 -30.04 -9.03
N VAL A 93 20.30 -29.27 -10.12
CA VAL A 93 20.73 -29.65 -11.47
C VAL A 93 22.12 -29.15 -11.87
N ASN A 94 22.93 -28.72 -10.89
CA ASN A 94 24.30 -28.22 -11.09
C ASN A 94 24.40 -27.13 -12.19
N GLY A 95 23.42 -26.21 -12.21
CA GLY A 95 23.37 -25.07 -13.13
C GLY A 95 23.08 -25.43 -14.60
N THR A 96 22.71 -26.68 -14.90
CA THR A 96 22.36 -27.11 -16.26
C THR A 96 20.85 -27.30 -16.37
N ILE A 97 20.19 -26.43 -17.14
CA ILE A 97 18.76 -26.52 -17.42
C ILE A 97 18.59 -27.14 -18.80
N ASP A 98 17.78 -28.19 -18.89
CA ASP A 98 17.40 -28.77 -20.17
C ASP A 98 16.21 -28.00 -20.76
N PHE A 99 16.49 -27.21 -21.81
CA PHE A 99 15.49 -26.45 -22.56
C PHE A 99 14.95 -27.20 -23.78
N SER A 100 15.26 -28.50 -23.95
CA SER A 100 14.81 -29.27 -25.12
C SER A 100 13.30 -29.34 -25.29
N ASN A 101 12.53 -29.14 -24.22
CA ASN A 101 11.06 -29.10 -24.23
C ASN A 101 10.47 -27.68 -24.27
N MET A 102 11.31 -26.64 -24.36
CA MET A 102 10.88 -25.25 -24.44
C MET A 102 10.09 -25.02 -25.72
N ARG A 103 8.92 -24.39 -25.60
CA ARG A 103 8.09 -24.08 -26.77
C ARG A 103 8.71 -22.93 -27.57
N GLU A 104 8.41 -22.90 -28.87
CA GLU A 104 8.79 -21.78 -29.73
C GLU A 104 8.18 -20.48 -29.18
N ASN A 105 9.02 -19.50 -28.83
CA ASN A 105 8.66 -18.22 -28.20
C ASN A 105 8.17 -18.29 -26.74
N GLU A 106 8.48 -19.36 -26.01
CA GLU A 106 8.30 -19.37 -24.56
C GLU A 106 9.29 -18.40 -23.89
N THR A 107 8.85 -17.62 -22.91
CA THR A 107 9.73 -16.83 -22.05
C THR A 107 10.03 -17.63 -20.79
N VAL A 108 11.31 -17.81 -20.48
CA VAL A 108 11.72 -18.49 -19.25
C VAL A 108 12.25 -17.45 -18.27
N ILE A 109 11.67 -17.45 -17.07
CA ILE A 109 12.13 -16.64 -15.96
C ILE A 109 12.75 -17.58 -14.94
N ILE A 110 13.99 -17.30 -14.61
CA ILE A 110 14.75 -18.03 -13.61
C ILE A 110 14.78 -17.15 -12.38
N ASP A 111 14.05 -17.57 -11.36
CA ASP A 111 13.95 -16.85 -10.09
C ASP A 111 15.21 -17.08 -9.27
N THR A 112 16.13 -16.13 -9.23
CA THR A 112 17.41 -16.33 -8.52
C THR A 112 17.95 -15.06 -7.90
N GLU A 113 18.42 -15.18 -6.64
CA GLU A 113 19.06 -14.08 -5.92
C GLU A 113 20.39 -13.62 -6.56
N ARG A 114 21.07 -14.52 -7.28
CA ARG A 114 22.38 -14.25 -7.87
C ARG A 114 22.41 -14.71 -9.31
N PRO A 115 22.80 -13.84 -10.27
CA PRO A 115 23.00 -14.26 -11.64
C PRO A 115 23.97 -15.45 -11.69
N GLN A 116 23.52 -16.55 -12.27
CA GLN A 116 24.32 -17.75 -12.48
C GLN A 116 24.68 -17.88 -13.95
N VAL A 117 25.85 -18.48 -14.22
CA VAL A 117 26.25 -18.83 -15.58
C VAL A 117 25.46 -20.07 -15.97
N LEU A 118 24.52 -19.91 -16.90
CA LEU A 118 23.70 -20.99 -17.40
C LEU A 118 24.37 -21.63 -18.61
N SER A 119 24.42 -22.96 -18.62
CA SER A 119 24.70 -23.70 -19.84
C SER A 119 23.38 -23.98 -20.55
N ILE A 120 23.16 -23.32 -21.70
CA ILE A 120 21.95 -23.47 -22.52
C ILE A 120 22.29 -24.42 -23.68
N PRO A 121 21.88 -25.70 -23.62
CA PRO A 121 22.08 -26.61 -24.75
C PRO A 121 21.08 -26.34 -25.89
N GLY A 122 21.55 -26.27 -27.13
CA GLY A 122 20.71 -26.26 -28.34
C GLY A 122 20.51 -24.91 -29.04
N GLU A 123 19.47 -24.83 -29.89
CA GLU A 123 19.06 -23.65 -30.68
C GLU A 123 18.06 -22.75 -29.93
N VAL A 124 18.22 -22.58 -28.63
CA VAL A 124 17.31 -21.75 -27.83
C VAL A 124 17.66 -20.28 -28.03
N ASN A 125 16.65 -19.42 -28.20
CA ASN A 125 16.87 -17.98 -28.26
C ASN A 125 17.22 -17.45 -26.84
N PRO A 126 18.45 -16.97 -26.59
CA PRO A 126 18.83 -16.45 -25.28
C PRO A 126 18.05 -15.20 -24.88
N ASP A 127 17.48 -14.46 -25.84
CA ASP A 127 16.71 -13.24 -25.57
C ASP A 127 15.36 -13.52 -24.86
N LEU A 128 14.97 -14.79 -24.76
CA LEU A 128 13.76 -15.23 -24.08
C LEU A 128 14.03 -15.76 -22.66
N ILE A 129 15.27 -15.71 -22.20
CA ILE A 129 15.67 -16.23 -20.89
C ILE A 129 16.08 -15.07 -19.99
N TYR A 130 15.36 -14.90 -18.89
CA TYR A 130 15.57 -13.84 -17.92
C TYR A 130 15.96 -14.43 -16.57
N GLN A 131 17.02 -13.89 -15.96
CA GLN A 131 17.35 -14.18 -14.56
C GLN A 131 16.93 -12.99 -13.71
N ILE A 132 15.93 -13.19 -12.87
CA ILE A 132 15.29 -12.12 -12.08
C ILE A 132 15.19 -12.62 -10.64
N ASP A 133 15.56 -11.79 -9.69
CA ASP A 133 15.33 -12.06 -8.26
C ASP A 133 13.89 -11.65 -7.90
N LEU A 134 12.93 -12.56 -8.06
CA LEU A 134 11.53 -12.27 -7.74
C LEU A 134 11.33 -12.11 -6.24
N GLY A 135 12.10 -12.84 -5.42
CA GLY A 135 12.09 -12.72 -3.96
C GLY A 135 12.37 -11.29 -3.49
N ARG A 136 13.46 -10.69 -4.00
CA ARG A 136 13.82 -9.30 -3.71
C ARG A 136 12.76 -8.30 -4.18
N ILE A 137 12.18 -8.54 -5.35
CA ILE A 137 11.14 -7.67 -5.92
C ILE A 137 9.85 -7.76 -5.09
N GLN A 138 9.50 -8.94 -4.58
CA GLN A 138 8.32 -9.16 -3.76
C GLN A 138 8.47 -8.65 -2.32
N GLN A 139 9.71 -8.52 -1.84
CA GLN A 139 10.04 -8.08 -0.47
C GLN A 139 10.98 -6.87 -0.48
N PRO A 140 10.56 -5.71 -1.04
CA PRO A 140 11.47 -4.59 -1.29
C PRO A 140 12.00 -3.95 -0.01
N ILE A 141 11.26 -3.98 1.11
CA ILE A 141 11.71 -3.40 2.39
C ILE A 141 12.80 -4.24 3.05
N GLN A 142 12.68 -5.58 3.05
CA GLN A 142 13.67 -6.47 3.67
C GLN A 142 15.03 -6.39 2.96
N HIS A 143 15.02 -6.00 1.69
CA HIS A 143 16.22 -5.83 0.87
C HIS A 143 16.67 -4.37 0.74
N ALA A 144 16.01 -3.42 1.41
CA ALA A 144 16.43 -2.03 1.50
C ALA A 144 17.53 -1.89 2.57
N GLN A 145 18.75 -2.33 2.23
CA GLN A 145 19.88 -2.46 3.16
C GLN A 145 20.34 -1.14 3.83
N GLU A 146 19.86 0.01 3.38
CA GLU A 146 20.43 1.32 3.71
C GLU A 146 19.67 2.06 4.83
N LYS A 147 18.44 1.66 5.19
CA LYS A 147 17.60 2.42 6.13
C LYS A 147 17.00 1.55 7.22
N PRO A 148 16.71 2.11 8.41
CA PRO A 148 16.00 1.39 9.44
C PRO A 148 14.65 0.94 8.90
N GLU A 149 14.44 -0.37 8.78
CA GLU A 149 13.19 -0.97 8.29
C GLU A 149 11.95 -0.37 8.97
N LEU A 150 12.06 -0.13 10.27
CA LEU A 150 11.01 0.46 11.10
C LEU A 150 10.50 1.80 10.56
N LEU A 151 11.35 2.62 9.93
CA LEU A 151 10.96 3.93 9.42
C LEU A 151 9.96 3.80 8.27
N TYR A 152 10.10 2.78 7.42
CA TYR A 152 9.16 2.50 6.33
C TYR A 152 7.77 2.15 6.88
N TYR A 153 7.72 1.31 7.92
CA TYR A 153 6.46 0.87 8.54
C TYR A 153 5.80 1.95 9.41
N LEU A 154 6.58 2.83 10.04
CA LEU A 154 6.04 3.90 10.89
C LEU A 154 5.44 5.05 10.09
N LEU A 155 6.00 5.36 8.93
CA LEU A 155 5.55 6.47 8.09
C LEU A 155 4.02 6.45 7.81
N PRO A 156 3.44 5.36 7.27
CA PRO A 156 2.00 5.33 7.01
C PRO A 156 1.16 5.43 8.28
N VAL A 157 1.62 4.82 9.38
CA VAL A 157 0.93 4.87 10.69
C VAL A 157 0.85 6.32 11.18
N VAL A 158 1.98 7.02 11.21
CA VAL A 158 2.05 8.42 11.67
C VAL A 158 1.19 9.32 10.78
N ALA A 159 1.27 9.16 9.46
CA ALA A 159 0.49 9.95 8.52
C ALA A 159 -1.03 9.77 8.74
N LEU A 160 -1.49 8.52 8.88
CA LEU A 160 -2.89 8.21 9.10
C LEU A 160 -3.41 8.68 10.47
N VAL A 161 -2.61 8.53 11.53
CA VAL A 161 -2.97 9.05 12.87
C VAL A 161 -3.08 10.57 12.85
N ALA A 162 -2.13 11.27 12.23
CA ALA A 162 -2.16 12.72 12.09
C ALA A 162 -3.38 13.17 11.26
N ALA A 163 -3.68 12.50 10.15
CA ALA A 163 -4.86 12.81 9.33
C ALA A 163 -6.17 12.58 10.08
N GLY A 164 -6.29 11.49 10.83
CA GLY A 164 -7.46 11.22 11.68
C GLY A 164 -7.67 12.31 12.73
N ALA A 165 -6.59 12.76 13.38
CA ALA A 165 -6.62 13.87 14.33
C ALA A 165 -7.06 15.18 13.66
N VAL A 166 -6.46 15.53 12.52
CA VAL A 166 -6.82 16.76 11.78
C VAL A 166 -8.27 16.74 11.34
N LEU A 167 -8.75 15.64 10.75
CA LEU A 167 -10.16 15.53 10.35
C LEU A 167 -11.08 15.65 11.56
N ALA A 168 -10.81 14.94 12.65
CA ALA A 168 -11.61 15.04 13.87
C ALA A 168 -11.65 16.48 14.41
N ALA A 169 -10.54 17.22 14.37
CA ALA A 169 -10.49 18.62 14.79
C ALA A 169 -11.34 19.53 13.90
N LEU A 170 -11.42 19.24 12.59
CA LEU A 170 -12.12 20.07 11.61
C LEU A 170 -13.60 19.72 11.47
N THR A 171 -13.99 18.47 11.70
CA THR A 171 -15.35 17.99 11.40
C THR A 171 -16.20 17.70 12.62
N LEU A 172 -15.61 17.47 13.80
CA LEU A 172 -16.40 17.26 15.03
C LEU A 172 -16.86 18.60 15.60
N GLY A 173 -18.16 18.70 15.89
CA GLY A 173 -18.75 19.85 16.57
C GLY A 173 -18.19 20.06 17.98
N GLU A 174 -18.36 21.27 18.53
CA GLU A 174 -17.88 21.60 19.88
C GLU A 174 -18.50 20.78 21.00
N THR A 175 -19.73 20.32 20.81
CA THR A 175 -20.47 19.49 21.75
C THR A 175 -20.49 18.01 21.36
N ALA A 176 -19.69 17.62 20.36
CA ALA A 176 -19.65 16.25 19.87
C ALA A 176 -19.13 15.30 20.96
N SER A 177 -19.80 14.17 21.13
CA SER A 177 -19.35 13.13 22.03
C SER A 177 -18.07 12.47 21.52
N ILE A 178 -17.25 11.91 22.41
CA ILE A 178 -16.01 11.22 22.03
C ILE A 178 -16.24 10.08 21.02
N HIS A 179 -17.41 9.44 21.07
CA HIS A 179 -17.80 8.37 20.16
C HIS A 179 -18.05 8.84 18.72
N GLU A 180 -18.30 10.14 18.51
CA GLU A 180 -18.46 10.69 17.16
C GLU A 180 -17.13 10.77 16.40
N ALA A 181 -15.98 10.60 17.09
CA ALA A 181 -14.67 10.47 16.46
C ALA A 181 -14.53 9.26 15.53
N VAL A 182 -15.50 8.35 15.52
CA VAL A 182 -15.61 7.24 14.57
C VAL A 182 -15.93 7.73 13.15
N LEU A 183 -16.74 8.78 12.99
CA LEU A 183 -17.18 9.25 11.67
C LEU A 183 -16.02 9.78 10.80
N PRO A 184 -15.10 10.62 11.34
CA PRO A 184 -13.87 11.01 10.64
C PRO A 184 -13.03 9.83 10.18
N ALA A 185 -12.89 8.80 11.03
CA ALA A 185 -12.11 7.62 10.69
C ALA A 185 -12.75 6.82 9.54
N ILE A 186 -14.08 6.66 9.52
CA ILE A 186 -14.78 5.99 8.42
C ILE A 186 -14.61 6.77 7.11
N GLY A 187 -14.83 8.08 7.14
CA GLY A 187 -14.67 8.94 5.96
C GLY A 187 -13.24 8.90 5.40
N LEU A 188 -12.23 9.05 6.28
CA LEU A 188 -10.82 8.90 5.95
C LEU A 188 -10.55 7.55 5.28
N SER A 189 -11.07 6.47 5.85
CA SER A 189 -10.79 5.11 5.38
C SER A 189 -11.37 4.84 4.02
N ALA A 190 -12.58 5.33 3.74
CA ALA A 190 -13.21 5.21 2.43
C ALA A 190 -12.35 5.90 1.35
N GLY A 191 -11.94 7.15 1.59
CA GLY A 191 -11.09 7.89 0.65
C GLY A 191 -9.70 7.29 0.48
N TYR A 192 -9.07 6.88 1.57
CA TYR A 192 -7.74 6.28 1.57
C TYR A 192 -7.74 4.95 0.81
N THR A 193 -8.73 4.09 1.05
CA THR A 193 -8.88 2.80 0.38
C THR A 193 -9.12 2.99 -1.11
N ALA A 194 -10.01 3.92 -1.51
CA ALA A 194 -10.26 4.20 -2.92
C ALA A 194 -9.01 4.69 -3.66
N ALA A 195 -8.25 5.60 -3.05
CA ALA A 195 -6.98 6.08 -3.59
C ALA A 195 -5.93 4.95 -3.66
N ALA A 196 -5.86 4.10 -2.63
CA ALA A 196 -4.98 2.93 -2.62
C ALA A 196 -5.32 1.93 -3.71
N MET A 197 -6.60 1.68 -3.99
CA MET A 197 -7.00 0.82 -5.12
C MET A 197 -6.59 1.41 -6.47
N ALA A 198 -6.77 2.72 -6.67
CA ALA A 198 -6.33 3.37 -7.89
C ALA A 198 -4.80 3.27 -8.06
N GLY A 199 -4.05 3.44 -6.96
CA GLY A 199 -2.60 3.34 -6.95
C GLY A 199 -2.07 1.96 -7.32
N THR A 200 -2.76 0.85 -7.03
CA THR A 200 -2.26 -0.50 -7.37
C THR A 200 -2.09 -0.68 -8.87
N VAL A 201 -2.95 -0.02 -9.66
CA VAL A 201 -2.90 -0.07 -11.13
C VAL A 201 -1.70 0.73 -11.65
N LEU A 202 -1.38 1.85 -11.02
CA LEU A 202 -0.30 2.75 -11.43
C LEU A 202 1.09 2.25 -11.03
N VAL A 203 1.18 1.46 -9.95
CA VAL A 203 2.44 0.94 -9.40
C VAL A 203 2.90 -0.33 -10.09
N GLY A 204 2.01 -1.02 -10.80
CA GLY A 204 2.35 -2.22 -11.55
C GLY A 204 3.50 -2.00 -12.53
N ARG A 205 4.42 -2.96 -12.60
CA ARG A 205 5.57 -2.92 -13.50
C ARG A 205 5.66 -4.20 -14.30
N GLU A 206 5.84 -4.04 -15.60
CA GLU A 206 6.15 -5.13 -16.52
C GLU A 206 7.65 -5.46 -16.42
N LEU A 207 7.98 -6.75 -16.38
CA LEU A 207 9.35 -7.28 -16.41
C LEU A 207 9.44 -8.36 -17.49
N ALA A 208 10.67 -8.76 -17.82
CA ALA A 208 10.97 -9.76 -18.84
C ALA A 208 10.28 -9.44 -20.18
N ASP A 209 10.53 -8.23 -20.71
CA ASP A 209 9.93 -7.72 -21.95
C ASP A 209 8.39 -7.83 -22.03
N GLY A 210 7.73 -7.65 -20.88
CA GLY A 210 6.27 -7.72 -20.78
C GLY A 210 5.71 -9.13 -20.59
N ALA A 211 6.55 -10.13 -20.33
CA ALA A 211 6.09 -11.48 -20.03
C ALA A 211 5.41 -11.60 -18.66
N ILE A 212 5.87 -10.83 -17.67
CA ILE A 212 5.26 -10.78 -16.33
C ILE A 212 4.98 -9.35 -15.89
N MET A 213 3.99 -9.23 -15.01
CA MET A 213 3.66 -8.02 -14.29
C MET A 213 3.80 -8.27 -12.80
N VAL A 214 4.54 -7.38 -12.13
CA VAL A 214 4.59 -7.32 -10.67
C VAL A 214 3.76 -6.15 -10.20
N ALA A 215 2.73 -6.42 -9.41
CA ALA A 215 1.83 -5.40 -8.89
C ALA A 215 1.37 -5.72 -7.47
N PRO A 216 0.98 -4.71 -6.68
CA PRO A 216 0.35 -4.95 -5.39
C PRO A 216 -0.91 -5.79 -5.50
N SER A 217 -1.09 -6.73 -4.57
CA SER A 217 -2.30 -7.53 -4.51
C SER A 217 -3.51 -6.63 -4.22
N LEU A 218 -4.45 -6.55 -5.16
CA LEU A 218 -5.63 -5.69 -5.04
C LEU A 218 -6.50 -6.09 -3.83
N VAL A 219 -6.67 -7.39 -3.59
CA VAL A 219 -7.46 -7.91 -2.47
C VAL A 219 -6.82 -7.51 -1.15
N GLN A 220 -5.51 -7.75 -0.99
CA GLN A 220 -4.80 -7.35 0.22
C GLN A 220 -4.78 -5.83 0.37
N THR A 221 -4.65 -5.08 -0.72
CA THR A 221 -4.71 -3.61 -0.69
C THR A 221 -6.02 -3.14 -0.10
N VAL A 222 -7.16 -3.67 -0.53
CA VAL A 222 -8.47 -3.27 0.01
C VAL A 222 -8.53 -3.56 1.50
N VAL A 223 -8.15 -4.78 1.91
CA VAL A 223 -8.22 -5.21 3.32
C VAL A 223 -7.30 -4.37 4.21
N PHE A 224 -6.02 -4.24 3.85
CA PHE A 224 -5.05 -3.53 4.66
C PHE A 224 -5.24 -2.02 4.60
N ALA A 225 -5.52 -1.43 3.44
CA ALA A 225 -5.78 0.01 3.36
C ALA A 225 -6.97 0.40 4.23
N LEU A 226 -8.06 -0.38 4.19
CA LEU A 226 -9.23 -0.16 5.05
C LEU A 226 -8.90 -0.34 6.53
N ALA A 227 -8.26 -1.45 6.90
CA ALA A 227 -7.95 -1.75 8.30
C ALA A 227 -6.97 -0.73 8.90
N TYR A 228 -5.89 -0.41 8.20
CA TYR A 228 -4.89 0.55 8.67
C TYR A 228 -5.48 1.95 8.82
N SER A 229 -6.16 2.44 7.78
CA SER A 229 -6.72 3.80 7.81
C SER A 229 -7.81 3.94 8.85
N LEU A 230 -8.62 2.89 9.08
CA LEU A 230 -9.65 2.92 10.11
C LEU A 230 -9.03 2.91 11.50
N LEU A 231 -8.14 1.96 11.80
CA LEU A 231 -7.51 1.86 13.12
C LEU A 231 -6.71 3.12 13.46
N CYS A 232 -5.86 3.59 12.54
CA CYS A 232 -5.05 4.78 12.76
C CYS A 232 -5.90 6.05 12.80
N GLY A 233 -6.90 6.16 11.92
CA GLY A 233 -7.86 7.25 11.91
C GLY A 233 -8.64 7.35 13.23
N LEU A 234 -9.06 6.20 13.79
CA LEU A 234 -9.69 6.14 15.10
C LEU A 234 -8.74 6.62 16.18
N VAL A 235 -7.50 6.12 16.23
CA VAL A 235 -6.50 6.56 17.22
C VAL A 235 -6.32 8.08 17.14
N GLY A 236 -6.12 8.64 15.95
CA GLY A 236 -6.01 10.09 15.75
C GLY A 236 -7.26 10.86 16.20
N GLY A 237 -8.44 10.39 15.82
CA GLY A 237 -9.70 11.03 16.18
C GLY A 237 -9.98 11.01 17.68
N TYR A 238 -9.74 9.88 18.34
CA TYR A 238 -9.91 9.73 19.79
C TYR A 238 -8.93 10.58 20.59
N LEU A 239 -7.69 10.78 20.11
CA LEU A 239 -6.72 11.68 20.77
C LEU A 239 -7.27 13.11 20.84
N ILE A 240 -7.88 13.59 19.76
CA ILE A 240 -8.52 14.92 19.72
C ILE A 240 -9.79 14.96 20.55
N GLY A 241 -10.64 13.94 20.46
CA GLY A 241 -11.86 13.85 21.28
C GLY A 241 -11.55 13.91 22.78
N PHE A 242 -10.57 13.12 23.23
CA PHE A 242 -10.11 13.12 24.62
C PHE A 242 -9.51 14.47 25.05
N TRP A 243 -8.68 15.08 24.20
CA TRP A 243 -8.09 16.39 24.49
C TRP A 243 -9.15 17.48 24.67
N ARG A 244 -10.18 17.52 23.81
CA ARG A 244 -11.29 18.48 23.90
C ARG A 244 -12.13 18.27 25.16
N ASP A 245 -12.46 17.03 25.50
CA ASP A 245 -13.24 16.70 26.71
C ASP A 245 -12.50 17.15 27.98
N ARG A 246 -11.19 16.91 28.04
CA ARG A 246 -10.34 17.39 29.13
C ARG A 246 -10.35 18.91 29.23
N GLU A 247 -10.23 19.64 28.12
CA GLU A 247 -10.24 21.10 28.10
C GLU A 247 -11.58 21.67 28.60
N MET A 248 -12.70 21.08 28.18
CA MET A 248 -14.04 21.48 28.65
C MET A 248 -14.19 21.28 30.16
N SER A 249 -13.73 20.15 30.71
CA SER A 249 -13.78 19.92 32.17
C SER A 249 -12.93 20.92 32.96
N LEU A 250 -11.75 21.28 32.44
CA LEU A 250 -10.87 22.28 33.07
C LEU A 250 -11.53 23.66 33.08
N ARG A 251 -12.09 24.10 31.94
CA ARG A 251 -12.81 25.38 31.85
C ARG A 251 -14.02 25.44 32.79
N ALA A 252 -14.77 24.35 32.92
CA ALA A 252 -15.90 24.27 33.86
C ALA A 252 -15.46 24.36 35.33
N SER A 253 -14.27 23.85 35.67
CA SER A 253 -13.73 23.92 37.04
C SER A 253 -13.12 25.28 37.40
N LEU A 254 -12.61 26.04 36.43
CA LEU A 254 -12.03 27.37 36.61
C LEU A 254 -13.06 28.51 36.53
N GLY A 255 -14.26 28.25 35.98
CA GLY A 255 -15.38 29.19 35.93
C GLY A 255 -16.25 29.20 37.18
N ARG A 256 -15.79 28.63 38.30
CA ARG A 256 -16.40 28.71 39.63
C ARG A 256 -15.53 29.51 40.59
#